data_AF-A0A2A5RHY5-F1
#
_entry.id   AF-A0A2A5RHY5-F1
#
_cell.length_a   1.000
_cell.length_b   1.000
_cell.length_c   1.000
_cell.angle_alpha   90.00
_cell.angle_beta   90.00
_cell.angle_gamma   90.00
#
_symmetry.space_group_name_H-M   'P 1'
#
loop_
_entity.id
_entity.type
_entity.pdbx_description
1 polymer ?
#
loop_
_entity_poly.entity_id
_entity_poly.type
_entity_poly.pdbx_seq_one_letter_code
_entity_poly.pdbx_strand_id
1 'polypeptide(L)'
;MDLRELHEYREGGDITTTHDMRVYSELDRFHQAIDAVRILRKNQVVDEAVAVAFIDVTNRSLEEYFEVTRDGGVDIPKFTEWKWKTLKA
;
A
#
# COMPACT_ATOMS: atom_id res chain seq x y z
N MET A 1 -19.33 4.53 -4.70
CA MET A 1 -18.12 3.73 -4.56
C MET A 1 -17.54 3.62 -5.95
N ASP A 2 -16.31 4.09 -6.16
CA ASP A 2 -15.58 3.81 -7.39
C ASP A 2 -15.14 2.35 -7.32
N LEU A 3 -15.25 1.58 -8.41
CA LEU A 3 -14.78 0.17 -8.44
C LEU A 3 -13.30 0.06 -8.09
N ARG A 4 -12.53 1.15 -8.24
CA ARG A 4 -11.12 1.22 -7.83
C ARG A 4 -10.91 1.07 -6.32
N GLU A 5 -11.89 1.43 -5.50
CA GLU A 5 -11.81 1.39 -4.02
C GLU A 5 -12.01 -0.04 -3.45
N LEU A 6 -12.41 -0.99 -4.30
CA LEU A 6 -12.53 -2.40 -3.91
C LEU A 6 -11.18 -3.10 -4.09
N HIS A 7 -10.58 -3.50 -2.98
CA HIS A 7 -9.34 -4.28 -2.97
C HIS A 7 -9.68 -5.75 -2.73
N GLU A 8 -9.70 -6.52 -3.81
CA GLU A 8 -9.99 -7.96 -3.84
C GLU A 8 -9.01 -8.65 -4.77
N TYR A 9 -9.12 -9.96 -4.94
CA TYR A 9 -8.33 -10.66 -5.94
C TYR A 9 -8.69 -10.18 -7.36
N ARG A 10 -7.71 -9.75 -8.15
CA ARG A 10 -7.91 -9.16 -9.49
C ARG A 10 -7.34 -10.01 -10.63
N GLU A 11 -7.29 -11.34 -10.43
CA GLU A 11 -6.71 -12.28 -11.40
C GLU A 11 -5.24 -12.00 -11.74
N GLY A 12 -4.49 -11.39 -10.81
CA GLY A 12 -3.06 -11.10 -10.93
C GLY A 12 -2.22 -11.94 -9.97
N GLY A 13 -1.17 -12.57 -10.49
CA GLY A 13 -0.17 -13.29 -9.69
C GLY A 13 0.69 -14.26 -10.52
N ASP A 14 1.85 -14.61 -9.99
CA ASP A 14 2.78 -15.65 -10.49
C ASP A 14 3.60 -16.19 -9.30
N ILE A 15 4.58 -17.07 -9.52
CA ILE A 15 5.53 -17.48 -8.48
C ILE A 15 6.34 -16.25 -8.04
N THR A 16 6.04 -15.75 -6.84
CA THR A 16 6.68 -14.58 -6.24
C THR A 16 6.71 -14.68 -4.70
N THR A 17 7.15 -13.62 -4.02
CA THR A 17 7.19 -13.55 -2.55
C THR A 17 5.79 -13.47 -1.93
N THR A 18 5.71 -13.72 -0.62
CA THR A 18 4.41 -13.85 0.06
C THR A 18 3.60 -12.57 0.05
N HIS A 19 4.25 -11.42 0.23
CA HIS A 19 3.55 -10.14 0.17
C HIS A 19 3.32 -9.65 -1.26
N ASP A 20 4.08 -10.12 -2.26
CA ASP A 20 4.00 -9.61 -3.64
C ASP A 20 2.71 -10.10 -4.29
N MET A 21 2.30 -11.33 -3.95
CA MET A 21 0.99 -11.86 -4.30
C MET A 21 -0.18 -10.95 -3.89
N ARG A 22 -0.03 -10.15 -2.82
CA ARG A 22 -1.07 -9.18 -2.40
C ARG A 22 -0.93 -7.87 -3.16
N VAL A 23 0.30 -7.45 -3.43
CA VAL A 23 0.60 -6.25 -4.22
C VAL A 23 0.09 -6.39 -5.66
N TYR A 24 0.16 -7.58 -6.26
CA TYR A 24 -0.41 -7.89 -7.58
C TYR A 24 -1.88 -7.50 -7.73
N SER A 25 -2.67 -7.68 -6.67
CA SER A 25 -4.09 -7.34 -6.64
C SER A 25 -4.38 -5.99 -5.97
N GLU A 26 -3.34 -5.21 -5.69
CA GLU A 26 -3.41 -3.98 -4.87
C GLU A 26 -4.08 -4.22 -3.49
N LEU A 27 -4.04 -5.46 -3.00
CA LEU A 27 -4.67 -5.89 -1.74
C LEU A 27 -3.80 -5.58 -0.52
N ASP A 28 -2.56 -5.16 -0.72
CA ASP A 28 -1.67 -4.84 0.37
C ASP A 28 -2.05 -3.53 1.08
N ARG A 29 -1.41 -3.32 2.23
CA ARG A 29 -1.69 -2.18 3.13
C ARG A 29 -1.35 -0.82 2.54
N PHE A 30 -0.45 -0.74 1.56
CA PHE A 30 -0.01 0.54 1.00
C PHE A 30 -1.05 1.08 0.03
N HIS A 31 -1.52 0.24 -0.91
CA HIS A 31 -2.61 0.61 -1.82
C HIS A 31 -3.89 0.97 -1.06
N GLN A 32 -4.31 0.14 -0.08
CA GLN A 32 -5.48 0.43 0.74
C GLN A 32 -5.34 1.75 1.53
N ALA A 33 -4.16 2.04 2.09
CA ALA A 33 -3.93 3.28 2.82
C ALA A 33 -3.94 4.52 1.91
N ILE A 34 -3.39 4.40 0.69
CA ILE A 34 -3.45 5.46 -0.33
C ILE A 34 -4.90 5.80 -0.66
N ASP A 35 -5.74 4.79 -0.92
CA ASP A 35 -7.13 5.02 -1.29
C ASP A 35 -7.96 5.58 -0.11
N ALA A 36 -7.72 5.11 1.11
CA ALA A 36 -8.30 5.73 2.30
C ALA A 36 -7.96 7.23 2.40
N VAL A 37 -6.70 7.62 2.18
CA VAL A 37 -6.29 9.03 2.22
C VAL A 37 -6.84 9.82 1.04
N ARG A 38 -6.93 9.24 -0.16
CA ARG A 38 -7.59 9.89 -1.32
C ARG A 38 -9.06 10.19 -1.03
N ILE A 39 -9.77 9.29 -0.36
CA ILE A 39 -11.17 9.50 0.06
C ILE A 39 -11.26 10.62 1.09
N LEU A 40 -10.41 10.60 2.12
CA LEU A 40 -10.37 11.66 3.14
C LEU A 40 -10.06 13.03 2.53
N ARG A 41 -9.09 13.09 1.61
CA ARG A 41 -8.72 14.29 0.86
C ARG A 41 -9.88 14.81 0.01
N LYS A 42 -10.52 13.93 -0.76
CA LYS A 42 -11.69 14.27 -1.59
C LYS A 42 -12.83 14.86 -0.77
N ASN A 43 -13.01 14.35 0.46
CA ASN A 43 -14.02 14.81 1.40
C ASN A 43 -13.54 15.95 2.31
N GLN A 44 -12.35 16.51 2.07
CA GLN A 44 -11.76 17.63 2.82
C GLN A 44 -11.64 17.37 4.34
N VAL A 45 -11.45 16.10 4.74
CA VAL A 45 -11.30 15.69 6.15
C VAL A 45 -9.86 15.87 6.63
N VAL A 46 -8.90 15.87 5.71
CA VAL A 46 -7.46 16.02 5.97
C VAL A 46 -6.91 17.18 5.16
N ASP A 47 -5.88 17.84 5.70
CA ASP A 47 -5.12 18.87 4.98
C ASP A 47 -4.54 18.33 3.65
N GLU A 48 -4.59 19.15 2.60
CA GLU A 48 -4.17 18.75 1.25
C GLU A 48 -2.68 18.39 1.21
N ALA A 49 -1.83 19.20 1.82
CA ALA A 49 -0.38 18.95 1.82
C ALA A 49 -0.04 17.69 2.62
N VAL A 50 -0.75 17.43 3.72
CA VAL A 50 -0.61 16.18 4.48
C VAL A 50 -1.03 14.97 3.65
N ALA A 51 -2.15 15.04 2.94
CA ALA A 51 -2.63 13.96 2.10
C ALA A 51 -1.64 13.65 0.95
N VAL A 52 -1.16 14.68 0.26
CA VAL A 52 -0.17 14.55 -0.82
C VAL A 52 1.12 13.92 -0.30
N ALA A 53 1.68 14.45 0.80
CA ALA A 53 2.91 13.93 1.37
C ALA A 53 2.78 12.46 1.81
N PHE A 54 1.63 12.07 2.37
CA PHE A 54 1.38 10.69 2.75
C PHE A 54 1.36 9.76 1.53
N ILE A 55 0.64 10.14 0.47
CA ILE A 55 0.53 9.36 -0.76
C ILE A 55 1.92 9.20 -1.39
N ASP A 56 2.73 10.26 -1.46
CA ASP A 56 4.08 10.23 -2.04
C ASP A 56 5.06 9.33 -1.26
N VAL A 57 5.04 9.39 0.07
CA VAL A 57 5.85 8.50 0.92
C VAL A 57 5.44 7.03 0.76
N THR A 58 4.13 6.80 0.59
CA THR A 58 3.59 5.45 0.46
C THR A 58 3.92 4.85 -0.91
N ASN A 59 3.79 5.63 -1.99
CA ASN A 59 4.21 5.23 -3.33
C ASN A 59 5.70 4.90 -3.39
N ARG A 60 6.57 5.71 -2.78
CA ARG A 60 8.02 5.40 -2.71
C ARG A 60 8.31 4.09 -1.96
N SER A 61 7.47 3.71 -1.00
CA SER A 61 7.63 2.43 -0.31
C SER A 61 7.22 1.25 -1.20
N LEU A 62 6.26 1.42 -2.11
CA LEU A 62 5.93 0.44 -3.14
C LEU A 62 7.04 0.35 -4.20
N GLU A 63 7.63 1.47 -4.62
CA GLU A 63 8.78 1.46 -5.54
C GLU A 63 9.96 0.69 -4.96
N GLU A 64 10.38 0.99 -3.72
CA GLU A 64 11.42 0.25 -3.00
C GLU A 64 11.08 -1.25 -2.89
N TYR A 65 9.80 -1.56 -2.66
CA TYR A 65 9.34 -2.94 -2.59
C TYR A 65 9.54 -3.69 -3.91
N PHE A 66 9.15 -3.08 -5.04
CA PHE A 66 9.32 -3.66 -6.36
C PHE A 66 10.80 -3.92 -6.66
N GLU A 67 11.68 -2.97 -6.36
CA GLU A 67 13.13 -3.15 -6.55
C GLU A 67 13.68 -4.35 -5.77
N VAL A 68 13.41 -4.41 -4.45
CA VAL A 68 13.98 -5.47 -3.59
C VAL A 68 13.42 -6.85 -3.91
N THR A 69 12.13 -6.97 -4.21
CA THR A 69 11.52 -8.27 -4.50
C THR A 69 11.98 -8.86 -5.83
N ARG A 70 12.15 -8.02 -6.87
CA ARG A 70 12.59 -8.49 -8.18
C ARG A 70 14.08 -8.86 -8.20
N ASP A 71 14.91 -8.15 -7.45
CA ASP A 71 16.35 -8.41 -7.41
C ASP A 71 16.74 -9.47 -6.36
N GLY A 72 16.04 -9.49 -5.21
CA GLY A 72 16.43 -10.28 -4.04
C GLY A 72 15.54 -11.48 -3.73
N GLY A 73 14.35 -11.59 -4.33
CA GLY A 73 13.39 -12.67 -4.04
C GLY A 73 12.93 -12.71 -2.58
N VAL A 74 13.00 -11.59 -1.86
CA VAL A 74 12.62 -11.46 -0.44
C VAL A 74 11.69 -10.27 -0.24
N ASP A 75 10.77 -10.40 0.71
CA ASP A 75 9.91 -9.28 1.12
C ASP A 75 10.68 -8.27 1.99
N ILE A 76 10.39 -6.99 1.82
CA ILE A 76 11.06 -5.91 2.58
C ILE A 76 10.65 -5.92 4.06
N PRO A 77 11.52 -5.42 4.97
CA PRO A 77 11.23 -5.31 6.41
C PRO A 77 9.95 -4.53 6.76
N LYS A 78 9.54 -3.57 5.91
CA LYS A 78 8.27 -2.84 6.11
C LYS A 78 7.04 -3.77 6.09
N PHE A 79 7.13 -4.93 5.42
CA PHE A 79 6.11 -5.98 5.49
C PHE A 79 6.39 -6.98 6.62
N THR A 80 7.58 -7.57 6.66
CA THR A 80 7.90 -8.72 7.52
C THR A 80 8.07 -8.38 9.00
N GLU A 81 8.58 -7.19 9.30
CA GLU A 81 8.89 -6.75 10.67
C GLU A 81 7.82 -5.85 11.27
N TRP A 82 6.74 -5.57 10.53
CA TRP A 82 5.64 -4.78 11.07
C TRP A 82 4.93 -5.53 12.18
N LYS A 83 4.80 -4.86 13.33
CA LYS A 83 4.02 -5.33 14.47
C LYS A 83 2.95 -4.31 14.79
N TRP A 84 1.78 -4.80 15.16
CA TRP A 84 0.70 -3.96 15.67
C TRP A 84 1.21 -3.12 16.85
N LYS A 85 0.81 -1.85 16.87
CA LYS A 85 1.01 -0.92 17.99
C LYS A 85 -0.33 -0.27 18.30
N THR A 86 -0.53 0.15 19.54
CA THR A 86 -1.72 0.91 19.93
C THR A 86 -1.85 2.16 19.05
N LEU A 87 -3.08 2.51 18.69
CA LEU A 87 -3.35 3.69 17.87
C LEU A 87 -3.01 4.98 18.64
N LYS A 88 -2.63 6.02 17.90
CA LYS A 88 -2.47 7.36 18.48
C LYS A 88 -3.84 7.90 18.89
N ALA A 89 -3.90 8.54 20.06
CA ALA A 89 -5.08 9.24 20.56
C ALA A 89 -5.31 10.56 19.81
#